data_AF-A0A3D3WXI1-F1
#
_entry.id   AF-A0A3D3WXI1-F1
#
_cell.length_a   1.000
_cell.length_b   1.000
_cell.length_c   1.000
_cell.angle_alpha   90.00
_cell.angle_beta   90.00
_cell.angle_gamma   90.00
#
_symmetry.space_group_name_H-M   'P 1'
#
loop_
_entity.id
_entity.type
_entity.pdbx_description
1 polymer ?
#
loop_
_entity_poly.entity_id
_entity_poly.type
_entity_poly.pdbx_seq_one_letter_code
_entity_poly.pdbx_strand_id
1 'polypeptide(L)'
;MDESGNNETSEQDRRLAVTLTGTALEMWDAHVETLKETDRLLGPAIKLNDMVVAAAMPLDRVFKFLAHPLYLLGQMLGGPIHLLFRLIITPFFGVVLISASLWSGYRLARPLLMVIAPVFVMLSLWMITLFPEQPGIKEAKTDLCKLWPLSRRRLDWIRERRGFY
;
A
#
# COMPACT_ATOMS: atom_id res chain seq x y z
N MET A 1 15.97 -27.72 13.61
CA MET A 1 14.52 -27.98 13.66
C MET A 1 13.83 -26.65 13.92
N ASP A 2 13.44 -26.03 12.80
CA ASP A 2 12.17 -25.35 12.55
C ASP A 2 11.75 -24.12 13.37
N GLU A 3 12.53 -23.03 13.28
CA GLU A 3 12.00 -21.66 13.48
C GLU A 3 11.50 -21.02 12.17
N SER A 4 11.81 -21.61 11.00
CA SER A 4 11.44 -21.02 9.70
C SER A 4 9.96 -21.22 9.32
N GLY A 5 9.31 -22.27 9.86
CA GLY A 5 7.93 -22.63 9.49
C GLY A 5 6.84 -21.75 10.10
N ASN A 6 7.13 -21.02 11.17
CA ASN A 6 6.14 -20.18 11.86
C ASN A 6 6.11 -18.74 11.31
N ASN A 7 7.21 -18.29 10.70
CA ASN A 7 7.30 -16.96 10.12
C ASN A 7 6.62 -16.90 8.74
N GLU A 8 6.80 -17.93 7.90
CA GLU A 8 6.22 -17.99 6.55
C GLU A 8 4.68 -18.00 6.57
N THR A 9 4.06 -18.77 7.48
CA THR A 9 2.61 -18.78 7.68
C THR A 9 2.10 -17.41 8.16
N SER A 10 2.76 -16.80 9.15
CA SER A 10 2.37 -15.47 9.65
C SER A 10 2.48 -14.36 8.60
N GLU A 11 3.47 -14.46 7.70
CA GLU A 11 3.72 -13.49 6.65
C GLU A 11 2.76 -13.70 5.47
N GLN A 12 2.45 -14.96 5.14
CA GLN A 12 1.45 -15.33 4.15
C GLN A 12 0.03 -14.95 4.60
N ASP A 13 -0.28 -15.09 5.90
CA ASP A 13 -1.53 -14.65 6.51
C ASP A 13 -1.67 -13.12 6.50
N ARG A 14 -0.56 -12.39 6.65
CA ARG A 14 -0.48 -10.94 6.48
C ARG A 14 -0.66 -10.49 5.03
N ARG A 15 -0.12 -11.24 4.06
CA ARG A 15 -0.32 -11.00 2.61
C ARG A 15 -1.80 -11.17 2.23
N LEU A 16 -2.37 -12.30 2.64
CA LEU A 16 -3.81 -12.59 2.51
C LEU A 16 -4.69 -11.60 3.29
N ALA A 17 -4.13 -10.82 4.23
CA ALA A 17 -4.85 -9.80 5.01
C ALA A 17 -5.15 -8.51 4.27
N VAL A 18 -4.66 -8.35 3.04
CA VAL A 18 -4.84 -7.11 2.28
C VAL A 18 -5.47 -7.39 0.91
N THR A 19 -5.07 -8.48 0.28
CA THR A 19 -5.61 -8.95 -1.00
C THR A 19 -6.97 -9.64 -0.80
N LEU A 20 -8.00 -9.21 -1.54
CA LEU A 20 -9.29 -9.91 -1.59
C LEU A 20 -9.44 -10.60 -2.95
N THR A 21 -10.08 -11.75 -2.95
CA THR A 21 -10.35 -12.55 -4.15
C THR A 21 -11.79 -13.07 -4.13
N GLY A 22 -12.34 -13.36 -5.32
CA GLY A 22 -13.68 -13.94 -5.48
C GLY A 22 -14.79 -13.08 -4.85
N THR A 23 -15.71 -13.72 -4.14
CA THR A 23 -16.89 -13.08 -3.54
C THR A 23 -16.56 -11.96 -2.55
N ALA A 24 -15.42 -12.02 -1.87
CA ALA A 24 -14.98 -10.96 -0.97
C ALA A 24 -14.62 -9.67 -1.72
N LEU A 25 -14.05 -9.80 -2.92
CA LEU A 25 -13.75 -8.65 -3.77
C LEU A 25 -15.04 -8.02 -4.32
N GLU A 26 -15.98 -8.83 -4.80
CA GLU A 26 -17.28 -8.34 -5.29
C GLU A 26 -18.06 -7.57 -4.21
N MET A 27 -18.10 -8.12 -2.98
CA MET A 27 -18.73 -7.43 -1.84
C MET A 27 -18.01 -6.14 -1.47
N TRP A 28 -16.69 -6.08 -1.61
CA TRP A 28 -15.95 -4.85 -1.41
C TRP A 28 -16.27 -3.81 -2.48
N ASP A 29 -16.32 -4.20 -3.75
CA ASP A 29 -16.60 -3.27 -4.85
C ASP A 29 -18.01 -2.68 -4.72
N ALA A 30 -19.00 -3.51 -4.36
CA ALA A 30 -20.35 -3.04 -4.02
C ALA A 30 -20.32 -2.05 -2.84
N HIS A 31 -19.51 -2.32 -1.80
CA HIS A 31 -19.32 -1.40 -0.69
C HIS A 31 -18.70 -0.07 -1.15
N VAL A 32 -17.72 -0.10 -2.06
CA VAL A 32 -17.11 1.11 -2.61
C VAL A 32 -18.10 1.97 -3.38
N GLU A 33 -19.00 1.37 -4.16
CA GLU A 33 -20.05 2.12 -4.86
C GLU A 33 -20.98 2.85 -3.88
N THR A 34 -21.43 2.19 -2.81
CA THR A 34 -22.24 2.87 -1.77
C THR A 34 -21.49 4.02 -1.09
N LEU A 35 -20.16 3.91 -0.93
CA LEU A 35 -19.34 4.99 -0.39
C LEU A 35 -19.23 6.18 -1.35
N LYS A 36 -19.17 5.94 -2.66
CA LYS A 36 -19.12 6.99 -3.69
C LYS A 36 -20.42 7.80 -3.74
N GLU A 37 -21.57 7.17 -3.49
CA GLU A 37 -22.86 7.87 -3.38
C GLU A 37 -22.87 8.86 -2.20
N THR A 38 -22.20 8.51 -1.10
CA THR A 38 -22.14 9.32 0.12
C THR A 38 -21.04 10.40 0.05
N ASP A 39 -19.94 10.13 -0.65
CA ASP A 39 -18.78 11.02 -0.78
C ASP A 39 -18.49 11.36 -2.25
N ARG A 40 -19.04 12.50 -2.71
CA ARG A 40 -18.88 12.97 -4.10
C ARG A 40 -17.42 13.16 -4.53
N LEU A 41 -16.50 13.39 -3.59
CA LEU A 41 -15.08 13.56 -3.89
C LEU A 41 -14.34 12.21 -3.98
N LEU A 42 -14.92 11.12 -3.49
CA LEU A 42 -14.27 9.81 -3.48
C LEU A 42 -14.03 9.27 -4.89
N GLY A 43 -15.02 9.35 -5.77
CA GLY A 43 -14.87 8.92 -7.17
C GLY A 43 -13.73 9.64 -7.90
N PRO A 44 -13.70 10.99 -7.90
CA PRO A 44 -12.58 11.74 -8.46
C PRO A 44 -11.23 11.45 -7.79
N ALA A 45 -11.19 11.24 -6.47
CA ALA A 45 -9.94 10.90 -5.76
C ALA A 45 -9.38 9.54 -6.21
N ILE A 46 -10.24 8.53 -6.35
CA ILE A 46 -9.84 7.21 -6.86
C ILE A 46 -9.28 7.35 -8.28
N LYS A 47 -10.00 8.06 -9.16
CA LYS A 47 -9.56 8.27 -10.56
C LYS A 47 -8.23 9.01 -10.64
N LEU A 48 -8.02 10.02 -9.78
CA LEU A 48 -6.75 10.73 -9.67
C LEU A 48 -5.63 9.78 -9.23
N ASN A 49 -5.89 8.93 -8.23
CA ASN A 49 -4.93 7.95 -7.78
C ASN A 49 -4.56 6.94 -8.87
N ASP A 50 -5.55 6.48 -9.63
CA ASP A 50 -5.32 5.56 -10.76
C ASP A 50 -4.40 6.19 -11.82
N MET A 51 -4.60 7.48 -12.14
CA MET A 51 -3.71 8.21 -13.05
C MET A 51 -2.29 8.32 -12.51
N VAL A 52 -2.14 8.57 -11.21
CA VAL A 52 -0.84 8.68 -10.53
C VAL A 52 -0.12 7.34 -10.52
N VAL A 53 -0.83 6.27 -10.20
CA VAL A 53 -0.31 4.89 -10.27
C VAL A 53 0.12 4.56 -11.70
N ALA A 54 -0.70 4.87 -12.69
CA ALA A 54 -0.39 4.65 -14.10
C ALA A 54 0.83 5.45 -14.58
N ALA A 55 1.02 6.68 -14.08
CA ALA A 55 2.20 7.49 -14.36
C ALA A 55 3.46 7.00 -13.62
N ALA A 56 3.29 6.38 -12.44
CA ALA A 56 4.39 5.84 -11.65
C ALA A 56 4.93 4.50 -12.22
N MET A 57 4.07 3.67 -12.81
CA MET A 57 4.42 2.33 -13.31
C MET A 57 5.50 2.28 -14.41
N PRO A 58 5.58 3.20 -15.40
CA PRO A 58 6.65 3.20 -16.40
C PRO A 58 8.05 3.31 -15.77
N LEU A 59 8.16 4.07 -14.69
CA LEU A 59 9.41 4.26 -13.95
C LEU A 59 9.78 3.06 -13.09
N ASP A 60 8.84 2.15 -12.79
CA ASP A 60 9.12 0.90 -12.04
C ASP A 60 10.21 0.07 -12.73
N ARG A 61 10.26 0.03 -14.07
CA ARG A 61 11.35 -0.67 -14.77
C ARG A 61 12.71 -0.03 -14.49
N VAL A 62 12.78 1.30 -14.55
CA VAL A 62 14.00 2.06 -14.27
C VAL A 62 14.43 1.85 -12.81
N PHE A 63 13.49 1.97 -11.87
CA PHE A 63 13.74 1.73 -10.46
C PHE A 63 14.13 0.29 -10.16
N LYS A 64 13.62 -0.72 -10.88
CA LYS A 64 14.07 -2.11 -10.79
C LYS A 64 15.52 -2.29 -11.23
N PHE A 65 15.95 -1.61 -12.30
CA PHE A 65 17.36 -1.61 -12.70
C PHE A 65 18.26 -0.96 -11.63
N LEU A 66 17.82 0.16 -11.03
CA LEU A 66 18.52 0.83 -9.93
C LEU A 66 18.46 0.05 -8.60
N ALA A 67 17.43 -0.77 -8.39
CA ALA A 67 17.28 -1.61 -7.21
C ALA A 67 18.29 -2.76 -7.19
N HIS A 68 18.76 -3.22 -8.35
CA HIS A 68 19.68 -4.34 -8.47
C HIS A 68 21.04 -4.10 -7.77
N PRO A 69 21.74 -2.98 -7.97
CA PRO A 69 22.95 -2.68 -7.20
C PRO A 69 22.64 -2.50 -5.71
N LEU A 70 21.48 -1.93 -5.33
CA LEU A 70 21.06 -1.85 -3.93
C LEU A 70 20.81 -3.23 -3.29
N TYR A 71 20.26 -4.16 -4.06
CA TYR A 71 20.02 -5.53 -3.63
C TYR A 71 21.34 -6.28 -3.40
N LEU A 72 22.29 -6.13 -4.33
CA LEU A 72 23.65 -6.67 -4.18
C LEU A 72 24.37 -6.06 -2.97
N LEU A 73 24.22 -4.74 -2.77
CA LEU A 73 24.76 -4.06 -1.59
C LEU A 73 24.15 -4.60 -0.29
N GLY A 74 22.83 -4.86 -0.27
CA GLY A 74 22.15 -5.49 0.86
C GLY A 74 22.65 -6.90 1.16
N GLN A 75 22.90 -7.71 0.13
CA GLN A 75 23.48 -9.05 0.32
C GLN A 75 24.92 -9.00 0.85
N MET A 76 25.72 -8.04 0.38
CA MET A 76 27.13 -7.91 0.76
C MET A 76 27.33 -7.38 2.19
N LEU A 77 26.46 -6.48 2.66
CA LEU A 77 26.59 -5.84 3.98
C LEU A 77 25.65 -6.41 5.07
N GLY A 78 24.75 -7.33 4.73
CA GLY A 78 23.89 -8.05 5.67
C GLY A 78 22.70 -7.24 6.23
N GLY A 79 22.15 -7.73 7.34
CA GLY A 79 20.90 -7.24 7.96
C GLY A 79 20.77 -5.73 8.29
N PRO A 80 21.84 -4.99 8.66
CA PRO A 80 21.72 -3.58 9.04
C PRO A 80 21.24 -2.66 7.90
N ILE A 81 21.60 -2.97 6.65
CA ILE A 81 21.19 -2.19 5.49
C ILE A 81 19.71 -2.40 5.17
N HIS A 82 19.19 -3.62 5.35
CA HIS A 82 17.76 -3.89 5.21
C HIS A 82 16.93 -3.13 6.26
N LEU A 83 17.46 -2.97 7.47
CA LEU A 83 16.86 -2.13 8.52
C LEU A 83 16.83 -0.65 8.12
N LEU A 84 17.94 -0.13 7.57
CA LEU A 84 18.02 1.24 7.05
C LEU A 84 17.00 1.47 5.92
N PHE A 85 16.94 0.58 4.94
CA PHE A 85 15.97 0.66 3.85
C PHE A 85 14.53 0.67 4.37
N ARG A 86 14.21 -0.21 5.32
CA ARG A 86 12.90 -0.25 5.96
C ARG A 86 12.60 1.05 6.71
N LEU A 87 13.57 1.60 7.43
CA LEU A 87 13.42 2.86 8.17
C LEU A 87 13.13 4.03 7.22
N ILE A 88 13.74 4.04 6.04
CA ILE A 88 13.52 5.09 5.04
C ILE A 88 12.15 4.95 4.37
N ILE A 89 11.68 3.74 4.02
CA ILE A 89 10.37 3.54 3.36
C ILE A 89 9.20 3.82 4.30
N THR A 90 9.33 3.43 5.57
CA THR A 90 8.26 3.46 6.57
C THR A 90 7.56 4.83 6.70
N PRO A 91 8.25 5.99 6.80
CA PRO A 91 7.59 7.29 6.91
C PRO A 91 6.75 7.63 5.68
N PHE A 92 7.20 7.33 4.46
CA PHE A 92 6.44 7.63 3.23
C PHE A 92 5.15 6.81 3.17
N PHE A 93 5.25 5.50 3.40
CA PHE A 93 4.08 4.64 3.44
C PHE A 93 3.14 5.01 4.60
N GLY A 94 3.70 5.42 5.74
CA GLY A 94 2.95 5.95 6.88
C GLY A 94 2.10 7.16 6.50
N VAL A 95 2.65 8.11 5.73
CA VAL A 95 1.89 9.27 5.24
C VAL A 95 0.73 8.87 4.34
N VAL A 96 0.88 7.84 3.49
CA VAL A 96 -0.23 7.32 2.68
C VAL A 96 -1.35 6.79 3.56
N LEU A 97 -1.04 6.01 4.60
CA LEU A 97 -2.05 5.51 5.53
C LEU A 97 -2.68 6.61 6.39
N ILE A 98 -1.88 7.59 6.86
CA ILE A 98 -2.39 8.74 7.63
C ILE A 98 -3.32 9.57 6.75
N SER A 99 -2.93 9.86 5.51
CA SER A 99 -3.77 10.62 4.58
C SER A 99 -5.09 9.89 4.26
N ALA A 100 -5.07 8.57 4.10
CA ALA A 100 -6.28 7.77 3.96
C ALA A 100 -7.16 7.80 5.23
N SER A 101 -6.55 7.79 6.42
CA SER A 101 -7.27 7.95 7.68
C SER A 101 -7.91 9.34 7.78
N LEU A 102 -7.16 10.41 7.47
CA LEU A 102 -7.68 11.78 7.45
C LEU A 102 -8.81 11.94 6.43
N TRP A 103 -8.76 11.26 5.29
CA TRP A 103 -9.85 11.24 4.31
C TRP A 103 -11.18 10.74 4.92
N SER A 104 -11.10 9.66 5.70
CA SER A 104 -12.26 9.07 6.36
C SER A 104 -12.82 9.93 7.49
N GLY A 105 -11.94 10.56 8.29
CA GLY A 105 -12.32 11.31 9.49
C GLY A 105 -12.66 12.79 9.26
N TYR A 106 -12.05 13.45 8.28
CA TYR A 106 -12.08 14.90 8.14
C TYR A 106 -12.48 15.33 6.72
N ARG A 107 -13.76 15.63 6.50
CA ARG A 107 -14.30 16.06 5.20
C ARG A 107 -13.62 17.32 4.64
N LEU A 108 -13.29 18.28 5.52
CA LEU A 108 -12.64 19.54 5.13
C LEU A 108 -11.20 19.34 4.63
N ALA A 109 -10.52 18.26 5.03
CA ALA A 109 -9.16 17.99 4.58
C ALA A 109 -9.10 17.39 3.17
N ARG A 110 -10.21 16.86 2.64
CA ARG A 110 -10.26 16.11 1.37
C ARG A 110 -9.70 16.87 0.14
N PRO A 111 -10.01 18.16 -0.09
CA PRO A 111 -9.44 18.89 -1.22
C PRO A 111 -7.91 19.04 -1.11
N LEU A 112 -7.40 19.28 0.09
CA LEU A 112 -5.97 19.37 0.34
C LEU A 112 -5.29 18.00 0.12
N LEU A 113 -5.91 16.93 0.62
CA LEU A 113 -5.41 15.57 0.46
C LEU A 113 -5.38 15.13 -1.01
N MET A 114 -6.35 15.55 -1.82
CA MET A 114 -6.33 15.33 -3.28
C MET A 114 -5.11 15.92 -3.97
N VAL A 115 -4.51 16.98 -3.43
CA VAL A 115 -3.31 17.60 -4.02
C VAL A 115 -2.05 16.92 -3.49
N ILE A 116 -1.98 16.71 -2.18
CA ILE A 116 -0.74 16.30 -1.51
C ILE A 116 -0.55 14.77 -1.56
N ALA A 117 -1.60 13.99 -1.29
CA ALA A 117 -1.48 12.54 -1.15
C ALA A 117 -1.02 11.81 -2.43
N PRO A 118 -1.43 12.21 -3.65
CA PRO A 118 -0.88 11.64 -4.89
C PRO A 118 0.64 11.66 -4.97
N VAL A 119 1.28 12.75 -4.54
CA VAL A 119 2.74 12.87 -4.53
C VAL A 119 3.34 11.81 -3.61
N PHE A 120 2.78 11.64 -2.42
CA PHE A 120 3.23 10.63 -1.47
C PHE A 120 2.93 9.20 -1.92
N VAL A 121 1.83 8.96 -2.62
CA VAL A 121 1.54 7.65 -3.25
C VAL A 121 2.60 7.34 -4.29
N MET A 122 2.89 8.27 -5.20
CA MET A 122 3.90 8.11 -6.24
C MET A 122 5.29 7.86 -5.65
N LEU A 123 5.72 8.70 -4.69
CA LEU A 123 6.98 8.51 -3.98
C LEU A 123 7.03 7.17 -3.27
N SER A 124 5.95 6.76 -2.59
CA SER A 124 5.91 5.46 -1.91
C SER A 124 6.06 4.31 -2.89
N LEU A 125 5.37 4.34 -4.04
CA LEU A 125 5.52 3.31 -5.08
C LEU A 125 6.96 3.24 -5.62
N TRP A 126 7.60 4.38 -5.85
CA TRP A 126 9.01 4.41 -6.27
C TRP A 126 9.96 3.89 -5.20
N MET A 127 9.72 4.24 -3.93
CA MET A 127 10.55 3.77 -2.82
C MET A 127 10.39 2.26 -2.61
N ILE A 128 9.17 1.75 -2.66
CA ILE A 128 8.86 0.31 -2.57
C ILE A 128 9.52 -0.47 -3.72
N THR A 129 9.64 0.14 -4.90
CA THR A 129 10.26 -0.49 -6.07
C THR A 129 11.79 -0.46 -6.01
N LEU A 130 12.38 0.65 -5.56
CA LEU A 130 13.82 0.86 -5.43
C LEU A 130 14.46 0.05 -4.30
N PHE A 131 13.80 -0.04 -3.15
CA PHE A 131 14.38 -0.68 -1.98
C PHE A 131 14.00 -2.17 -1.88
N PRO A 132 14.94 -3.04 -1.49
CA PRO A 132 14.67 -4.46 -1.34
C PRO A 132 13.87 -4.70 -0.05
N GLU A 133 12.61 -5.09 -0.21
CA GLU A 133 11.71 -5.50 0.86
C GLU A 133 11.16 -6.90 0.55
N GLN A 134 10.71 -7.64 1.57
CA GLN A 134 10.13 -8.97 1.39
C GLN A 134 8.98 -8.90 0.36
N PRO A 135 8.93 -9.83 -0.63
CA PRO A 135 8.10 -9.69 -1.81
C PRO A 135 6.61 -9.51 -1.48
N GLY A 136 6.10 -10.16 -0.43
CA GLY A 136 4.70 -9.98 -0.07
C GLY A 136 4.38 -8.77 0.81
N ILE A 137 5.33 -8.26 1.61
CA ILE A 137 5.17 -6.95 2.27
C ILE A 137 5.15 -5.86 1.20
N LYS A 138 6.03 -5.98 0.20
CA LYS A 138 6.12 -5.10 -0.96
C LYS A 138 4.79 -5.07 -1.73
N GLU A 139 4.20 -6.23 -2.01
CA GLU A 139 2.92 -6.36 -2.70
C GLU A 139 1.77 -5.74 -1.90
N ALA A 140 1.64 -6.10 -0.61
CA ALA A 140 0.59 -5.55 0.26
C ALA A 140 0.65 -4.02 0.39
N LYS A 141 1.84 -3.45 0.54
CA LYS A 141 2.02 -1.98 0.56
C LYS A 141 1.68 -1.35 -0.78
N THR A 142 2.10 -1.98 -1.87
CA THR A 142 1.80 -1.52 -3.23
C THR A 142 0.31 -1.46 -3.45
N ASP A 143 -0.43 -2.51 -3.08
CA ASP A 143 -1.88 -2.57 -3.22
C ASP A 143 -2.58 -1.53 -2.35
N LEU A 144 -2.12 -1.32 -1.12
CA LEU A 144 -2.65 -0.25 -0.26
C LEU A 144 -2.39 1.14 -0.84
N CYS A 145 -1.24 1.39 -1.46
CA CYS A 145 -0.96 2.65 -2.15
C CYS A 145 -1.90 2.86 -3.35
N LYS A 146 -2.11 1.80 -4.15
CA LYS A 146 -3.05 1.83 -5.30
C LYS A 146 -4.50 2.05 -4.87
N LEU A 147 -4.85 1.61 -3.67
CA LEU A 147 -6.20 1.76 -3.12
C LEU A 147 -6.44 3.10 -2.42
N TRP A 148 -5.49 4.04 -2.39
CA TRP A 148 -5.75 5.37 -1.81
C TRP A 148 -6.92 6.06 -2.55
N PRO A 149 -7.88 6.71 -1.84
CA PRO A 149 -7.92 7.01 -0.40
C PRO A 149 -8.57 5.92 0.48
N LEU A 150 -8.95 4.78 -0.09
CA LEU A 150 -9.62 3.67 0.60
C LEU A 150 -8.67 2.73 1.34
N SER A 151 -7.35 2.96 1.29
CA SER A 151 -6.33 2.09 1.88
C SER A 151 -6.65 1.71 3.33
N ARG A 152 -7.00 2.68 4.17
CA ARG A 152 -7.32 2.41 5.58
C ARG A 152 -8.64 1.66 5.73
N ARG A 153 -9.65 2.06 4.96
CA ARG A 153 -10.98 1.45 4.99
C ARG A 153 -10.97 0.00 4.55
N ARG A 154 -10.09 -0.35 3.60
CA ARG A 154 -9.83 -1.72 3.18
C ARG A 154 -9.30 -2.57 4.33
N LEU A 155 -8.32 -2.06 5.08
CA LEU A 155 -7.77 -2.75 6.25
C LEU A 155 -8.82 -2.94 7.35
N ASP A 156 -9.61 -1.91 7.62
CA ASP A 156 -10.66 -1.98 8.64
C ASP A 156 -11.76 -2.97 8.25
N TRP A 157 -12.21 -2.96 6.99
CA TRP A 157 -13.21 -3.91 6.47
C TRP A 157 -12.74 -5.37 6.56
N ILE A 158 -11.46 -5.63 6.26
CA ILE A 158 -10.88 -6.97 6.38
C ILE A 158 -10.81 -7.39 7.86
N ARG A 159 -10.42 -6.46 8.74
CA ARG A 159 -10.35 -6.71 10.19
C ARG A 159 -11.72 -7.06 10.76
N GLU A 160 -12.75 -6.30 10.41
CA GLU A 160 -14.13 -6.55 10.85
C GLU A 160 -14.57 -7.95 10.44
N ARG A 161 -14.40 -8.33 9.17
CA ARG A 161 -14.86 -9.64 8.68
C ARG A 161 -14.02 -10.83 9.14
N ARG A 162 -12.76 -10.62 9.53
CA ARG A 162 -11.94 -11.66 10.16
C ARG A 162 -12.28 -11.85 11.65
N GLY A 163 -12.75 -10.82 12.33
CA GLY A 163 -13.19 -10.92 13.73
C GLY A 163 -14.52 -11.66 13.94
N PHE A 164 -15.22 -12.01 12.84
CA PHE A 164 -16.45 -12.79 12.86
C PHE A 164 -16.25 -14.29 12.54
N TYR A 165 -15.00 -14.75 12.37
CA TYR A 165 -14.64 -16.16 12.17
C TYR A 165 -13.72 -16.65 13.28
#